data_AF-A0A1Y5HTP2-F1
#
_entry.id   AF-A0A1Y5HTP2-F1
#
_cell.length_a   1.000
_cell.length_b   1.000
_cell.length_c   1.000
_cell.angle_alpha   90.00
_cell.angle_beta   90.00
_cell.angle_gamma   90.00
#
_symmetry.space_group_name_H-M   'P 1'
#
loop_
_entity.id
_entity.type
_entity.pdbx_description
1 polymer ?
#
loop_
_entity_poly.entity_id
_entity_poly.type
_entity_poly.pdbx_seq_one_letter_code
_entity_poly.pdbx_strand_id
1 'polypeptide(L)' 'MLSEKMVAQLNAQINLEFYSSNLYLQMSAWCEFKGFEGAAAFLKVHAEEEMQHMQRLFTYVNETGNLARL' A
#
# COMPACT_ATOMS: atom_id res chain seq x y z
N MET A 1 20.58 -12.72 6.99
CA MET A 1 20.24 -11.34 6.57
C MET A 1 19.76 -11.38 5.13
N LEU A 2 18.82 -10.50 4.76
CA LEU A 2 18.37 -10.36 3.37
C LEU A 2 19.53 -9.87 2.48
N SER A 3 19.53 -10.29 1.21
CA SER A 3 20.46 -9.72 0.23
C SER A 3 20.05 -8.30 -0.13
N GLU A 4 21.02 -7.47 -0.55
CA GLU A 4 20.74 -6.10 -1.01
C GLU A 4 19.70 -6.06 -2.13
N LYS A 5 19.76 -7.03 -3.06
CA LYS A 5 18.76 -7.19 -4.13
C LYS A 5 17.35 -7.40 -3.56
N MET A 6 17.19 -8.22 -2.51
CA MET A 6 15.89 -8.47 -1.91
C MET A 6 15.36 -7.24 -1.18
N VAL A 7 16.21 -6.53 -0.42
CA VAL A 7 15.84 -5.29 0.27
C VAL A 7 15.39 -4.22 -0.74
N ALA A 8 16.08 -4.10 -1.88
CA ALA A 8 15.70 -3.17 -2.93
C ALA A 8 14.31 -3.48 -3.53
N GLN A 9 14.01 -4.76 -3.79
CA GLN A 9 12.70 -5.18 -4.30
C GLN A 9 11.59 -4.99 -3.26
N LEU A 10 11.86 -5.26 -1.98
CA LEU A 10 10.89 -5.03 -0.91
C LEU A 10 10.57 -3.53 -0.75
N ASN A 11 11.56 -2.65 -0.80
CA ASN A 11 11.34 -1.20 -0.78
C ASN A 11 10.58 -0.70 -2.01
N ALA A 12 10.82 -1.29 -3.19
CA ALA A 12 10.01 -1.01 -4.37
C ALA A 12 8.55 -1.48 -4.18
N GLN A 13 8.33 -2.64 -3.58
CA GLN A 13 6.99 -3.16 -3.30
C GLN A 13 6.25 -2.31 -2.25
N ILE A 14 6.92 -1.87 -1.18
CA ILE A 14 6.35 -0.95 -0.17
C ILE A 14 5.79 0.31 -0.85
N ASN A 15 6.53 0.88 -1.81
CA ASN A 15 6.06 2.03 -2.57
C ASN A 15 4.87 1.72 -3.47
N LEU A 16 4.86 0.56 -4.11
CA LEU A 16 3.74 0.12 -4.94
C LEU A 16 2.47 -0.02 -4.10
N GLU A 17 2.53 -0.66 -2.92
CA GLU A 17 1.36 -0.78 -2.05
C GLU A 17 0.89 0.59 -1.52
N PHE A 18 1.83 1.48 -1.18
CA PHE A 18 1.47 2.84 -0.75
C PHE A 18 0.81 3.64 -1.88
N TYR A 19 1.32 3.52 -3.11
CA TYR A 19 0.72 4.14 -4.28
C TYR A 19 -0.67 3.55 -4.56
N SER A 20 -0.83 2.23 -4.51
CA SER A 20 -2.11 1.53 -4.69
C SER A 20 -3.16 1.98 -3.67
N SER A 21 -2.77 2.10 -2.39
CA SER A 21 -3.65 2.63 -1.35
C SER A 21 -4.16 4.04 -1.69
N ASN A 22 -3.27 4.95 -2.08
CA ASN A 22 -3.66 6.30 -2.51
C ASN A 22 -4.53 6.30 -3.78
N LEU A 23 -4.22 5.42 -4.73
CA LEU A 23 -4.98 5.27 -5.96
C LEU A 23 -6.42 4.83 -5.68
N TYR A 24 -6.61 3.79 -4.86
CA TYR A 24 -7.94 3.31 -4.48
C TYR A 24 -8.71 4.33 -3.66
N LEU A 25 -8.04 5.08 -2.79
CA LEU A 25 -8.68 6.18 -2.06
C LEU A 25 -9.18 7.27 -3.02
N GLN A 26 -8.37 7.61 -4.04
CA GLN A 26 -8.77 8.60 -5.05
C GLN A 26 -9.91 8.08 -5.94
N MET A 27 -9.91 6.80 -6.29
CA MET A 27 -11.00 6.16 -7.02
C MET A 27 -12.29 6.11 -6.18
N SER A 28 -12.18 5.83 -4.88
CA SER A 28 -13.29 5.87 -3.94
C SER A 28 -13.94 7.25 -3.92
N ALA A 29 -13.13 8.32 -3.78
CA ALA A 29 -13.62 9.70 -3.83
C ALA A 29 -14.29 10.05 -5.16
N TRP A 30 -13.77 9.54 -6.29
CA TRP A 30 -14.40 9.72 -7.59
C TRP A 30 -15.75 9.00 -7.68
N CYS A 31 -15.85 7.77 -7.17
CA CYS A 31 -17.11 7.02 -7.11
C CYS A 31 -18.15 7.74 -6.25
N GLU A 32 -17.76 8.28 -5.10
CA GLU A 32 -18.64 9.06 -4.23
C GLU A 32 -19.16 10.32 -4.95
N PHE A 33 -18.28 11.06 -5.64
CA PHE A 33 -18.67 12.21 -6.45
C PHE A 33 -19.64 11.87 -7.59
N LYS A 34 -19.60 10.63 -8.10
CA LYS A 34 -20.49 10.13 -9.16
C LYS A 34 -21.78 9.49 -8.64
N GLY A 35 -21.96 9.37 -7.32
CA GLY A 35 -23.11 8.70 -6.70
C GLY A 35 -23.03 7.18 -6.73
N PHE A 36 -21.85 6.59 -6.96
CA PHE A 36 -21.61 5.15 -6.92
C PHE A 36 -21.22 4.68 -5.52
N GLU A 37 -22.13 4.83 -4.55
CA GLU A 37 -21.85 4.66 -3.12
C GLU A 37 -21.27 3.27 -2.76
N GLY A 38 -21.79 2.18 -3.33
CA GLY A 38 -21.28 0.84 -3.08
C GLY A 38 -19.85 0.62 -3.57
N ALA A 39 -19.51 1.18 -4.75
CA ALA A 39 -18.16 1.11 -5.29
C ALA A 39 -17.19 2.00 -4.49
N ALA A 40 -17.65 3.16 -4.03
CA ALA A 40 -16.87 4.04 -3.16
C ALA A 40 -16.50 3.33 -1.84
N ALA A 41 -17.47 2.70 -1.18
CA ALA A 41 -17.24 1.95 0.04
C ALA A 41 -16.26 0.78 -0.17
N PHE A 42 -16.44 0.00 -1.24
CA PHE A 42 -15.54 -1.11 -1.61
C PHE A 42 -14.09 -0.63 -1.81
N LEU A 43 -13.90 0.44 -2.60
CA LEU A 43 -12.56 0.97 -2.89
C LEU A 43 -11.91 1.59 -1.65
N LYS A 44 -12.69 2.18 -0.74
CA LYS A 44 -12.18 2.71 0.53
C LYS A 44 -11.62 1.59 1.42
N VAL A 45 -12.35 0.48 1.55
CA VAL A 45 -11.87 -0.69 2.29
C VAL A 45 -10.60 -1.25 1.65
N HIS A 46 -10.56 -1.38 0.31
CA HIS A 46 -9.35 -1.83 -0.37
C HIS A 46 -8.17 -0.87 -0.23
N ALA A 47 -8.38 0.44 -0.18
CA ALA A 47 -7.32 1.40 0.11
C ALA A 47 -6.69 1.13 1.50
N GLU A 48 -7.51 0.78 2.50
CA GLU A 48 -7.05 0.40 3.83
C GLU A 48 -6.30 -0.94 3.82
N GLU A 49 -6.75 -1.93 3.03
CA GLU A 49 -6.04 -3.20 2.85
C GLU A 49 -4.64 -3.02 2.25
N GLU A 50 -4.49 -2.20 1.20
CA GLU A 50 -3.17 -1.94 0.61
C GLU A 50 -2.24 -1.18 1.57
N MET A 51 -2.80 -0.32 2.43
CA MET A 51 -2.04 0.31 3.51
C MET A 51 -1.51 -0.74 4.49
N GLN A 52 -2.31 -1.75 4.82
CA GLN A 52 -1.87 -2.86 5.68
C GLN A 52 -0.81 -3.73 5.00
N HIS A 53 -0.93 -3.98 3.69
CA HIS A 53 0.12 -4.67 2.91
C HIS A 53 1.45 -3.91 2.98
N MET A 54 1.41 -2.60 2.74
CA MET A 54 2.58 -1.72 2.86
C MET A 54 3.21 -1.80 4.25
N GLN A 55 2.41 -1.61 5.31
CA GLN A 55 2.87 -1.60 6.70
C GLN A 55 3.49 -2.94 7.11
N ARG A 56 2.94 -4.05 6.62
CA ARG A 56 3.48 -5.40 6.86
C ARG A 56 4.86 -5.57 6.26
N LEU A 57 5.05 -5.15 5.00
CA LEU A 57 6.37 -5.20 4.34
C LEU A 57 7.36 -4.24 5.00
N PHE A 58 6.91 -3.03 5.35
CA PHE A 58 7.72 -2.03 6.04
C PHE A 58 8.24 -2.56 7.38
N THR A 59 7.36 -3.16 8.17
CA THR A 59 7.71 -3.80 9.45
C THR A 59 8.70 -4.95 9.23
N TYR A 60 8.41 -5.86 8.30
CA TYR A 60 9.28 -6.99 8.01
C TYR A 60 10.70 -6.57 7.62
N VAL A 61 10.86 -5.58 6.73
CA VAL A 61 12.18 -5.09 6.33
C VAL A 61 12.97 -4.58 7.55
N ASN A 62 12.32 -3.81 8.43
CA ASN A 62 12.94 -3.31 9.66
C ASN A 62 13.33 -4.43 10.64
N GLU A 63 12.47 -5.44 10.82
CA GLU A 63 12.74 -6.60 11.69
C GLU A 63 13.94 -7.44 11.20
N THR A 64 14.24 -7.42 9.91
CA THR A 64 15.45 -8.08 9.37
C THR A 64 16.76 -7.29 9.57
N GLY A 65 16.70 -6.14 10.26
CA GLY A 65 17.83 -5.25 10.48
C GLY A 65 18.17 -4.35 9.28
N ASN A 66 17.27 -4.24 8.31
CA ASN A 66 17.41 -3.37 7.14
C ASN A 66 16.53 -2.12 7.27
N LEU A 67 16.86 -1.05 6.56
CA LEU A 67 16.04 0.16 6.56
C LEU A 67 14.94 0.08 5.50
N ALA A 68 13.68 0.04 5.94
CA ALA A 68 12.52 0.22 5.07
C ALA A 68 12.46 1.68 4.57
N ARG A 69 12.09 1.86 3.30
CA ARG A 69 12.02 3.19 2.66
C ARG A 69 10.74 3.32 1.83
N LEU A 70 10.15 4.52 1.92
CA LEU A 70 9.21 5.08 0.95
C LEU A 70 10.06 5.84 -0.07
#